data_AF-A0AAI9R554-F1
#
_entry.id   AF-A0AAI9R554-F1
#
_cell.length_a   1.000
_cell.length_b   1.000
_cell.length_c   1.000
_cell.angle_alpha   90.00
_cell.angle_beta   90.00
_cell.angle_gamma   90.00
#
_symmetry.space_group_name_H-M   'P 1'
#
loop_
_entity.id
_entity.type
_entity.pdbx_description
1 polymer ?
#
loop_
_entity_poly.entity_id
_entity_poly.type
_entity_poly.pdbx_seq_one_letter_code
_entity_poly.pdbx_strand_id
1 'polypeptide(L)'
;MEGNIFEKILGQDCLFIDRRAFDHAFEPSRLPHRDHEVESLVQNLVDALNGHIPSNMLLYGVPGSGKTVVTRFVLGQLLDKGKEMGQSVETYEINCRNVDTKYRVVQTIASKLGRRGDSPIP
;
A
#
# COMPACT_ATOMS: atom_id res chain seq x y z
N MET A 1 -16.95 -42.69 -12.34
CA MET A 1 -16.19 -41.85 -11.40
C MET A 1 -16.95 -40.55 -11.31
N GLU A 2 -17.44 -40.20 -10.12
CA GLU A 2 -18.00 -38.86 -9.93
C GLU A 2 -16.90 -37.84 -10.26
N GLY A 3 -17.27 -36.83 -11.05
CA GLY A 3 -16.38 -35.72 -11.42
C GLY A 3 -15.90 -34.96 -10.19
N ASN A 4 -15.00 -34.01 -10.40
CA ASN A 4 -14.42 -33.27 -9.30
C ASN A 4 -15.50 -32.51 -8.51
N ILE A 5 -15.46 -32.57 -7.16
CA ILE A 5 -16.47 -31.98 -6.26
C ILE A 5 -16.71 -30.46 -6.49
N PHE A 6 -15.75 -29.77 -7.09
CA PHE A 6 -15.84 -28.33 -7.40
C PHE A 6 -16.56 -28.03 -8.71
N GLU A 7 -16.74 -29.01 -9.61
CA GLU A 7 -17.42 -28.81 -10.91
C GLU A 7 -18.88 -28.37 -10.75
N LYS A 8 -19.53 -28.71 -9.64
CA LYS A 8 -20.91 -28.29 -9.33
C LYS A 8 -21.04 -26.82 -8.91
N ILE A 9 -19.91 -26.18 -8.56
CA ILE A 9 -19.88 -24.84 -7.96
C ILE A 9 -19.09 -23.86 -8.87
N LEU A 10 -18.15 -24.36 -9.66
CA LEU A 10 -17.42 -23.57 -10.65
C LEU A 10 -18.38 -23.04 -11.72
N GLY A 11 -18.35 -21.73 -11.93
CA GLY A 11 -19.15 -21.06 -12.97
C GLY A 11 -20.60 -20.79 -12.60
N GLN A 12 -20.98 -20.88 -11.32
CA GLN A 12 -22.29 -20.38 -10.88
C GLN A 12 -22.43 -18.87 -11.16
N ASP A 13 -23.61 -18.48 -11.61
CA ASP A 13 -23.95 -17.09 -11.86
C ASP A 13 -23.74 -16.25 -10.58
N CYS A 14 -22.99 -15.17 -10.72
CA CYS A 14 -22.66 -14.26 -9.62
C CYS A 14 -23.31 -12.90 -9.90
N LEU A 15 -23.98 -12.34 -8.89
CA LEU A 15 -24.54 -10.99 -8.94
C LEU A 15 -23.46 -9.92 -9.16
N PHE A 16 -22.25 -10.16 -8.63
CA PHE A 16 -21.15 -9.21 -8.70
C PHE A 16 -20.28 -9.44 -9.93
N ILE A 17 -20.03 -8.38 -10.69
CA ILE A 17 -19.07 -8.37 -11.81
C ILE A 17 -17.64 -8.51 -11.28
N ASP A 18 -17.29 -7.78 -10.22
CA ASP A 18 -16.00 -7.89 -9.53
C ASP A 18 -16.17 -7.78 -8.01
N ARG A 19 -15.98 -8.91 -7.32
CA ARG A 19 -16.04 -8.96 -5.85
C ARG A 19 -14.87 -8.24 -5.18
N ARG A 20 -13.74 -8.08 -5.88
CA ARG A 20 -12.52 -7.47 -5.33
C ARG A 20 -12.74 -6.00 -4.98
N ALA A 21 -13.69 -5.32 -5.61
CA ALA A 21 -14.05 -3.94 -5.28
C ALA A 21 -14.51 -3.76 -3.82
N PHE A 22 -14.94 -4.83 -3.15
CA PHE A 22 -15.35 -4.82 -1.75
C PHE A 22 -14.27 -5.29 -0.78
N ASP A 23 -13.10 -5.70 -1.28
CA ASP A 23 -11.98 -6.10 -0.42
C ASP A 23 -11.45 -4.87 0.33
N HIS A 24 -11.08 -5.04 1.60
CA HIS A 24 -10.44 -3.99 2.39
C HIS A 24 -9.07 -3.58 1.85
N ALA A 25 -8.43 -4.44 1.06
CA ALA A 25 -7.19 -4.17 0.36
C ALA A 25 -7.39 -3.51 -1.01
N PHE A 26 -8.63 -3.31 -1.46
CA PHE A 26 -8.91 -2.69 -2.75
C PHE A 26 -8.49 -1.22 -2.77
N GLU A 27 -7.76 -0.83 -3.81
CA GLU A 27 -7.32 0.54 -4.04
C GLU A 27 -8.03 1.10 -5.28
N PRO A 28 -8.97 2.05 -5.12
CA PRO A 28 -9.68 2.63 -6.23
C PRO A 28 -8.77 3.56 -7.04
N SER A 29 -9.04 3.69 -8.34
CA SER A 29 -8.33 4.64 -9.22
C SER A 29 -8.60 6.11 -8.90
N ARG A 30 -9.66 6.41 -8.13
CA ARG A 30 -10.02 7.77 -7.73
C ARG A 30 -10.54 7.77 -6.29
N LEU A 31 -10.14 8.79 -5.54
CA LEU A 31 -10.57 9.03 -4.17
C LEU A 31 -11.44 10.30 -4.10
N PRO A 32 -12.78 10.19 -4.23
CA PRO A 32 -13.65 11.35 -4.18
C PRO A 32 -13.57 12.04 -2.81
N HIS A 33 -13.62 13.39 -2.83
CA HIS A 33 -13.59 14.23 -1.62
C HIS A 33 -12.31 14.12 -0.78
N ARG A 34 -11.18 13.76 -1.41
CA ARG A 34 -9.86 13.65 -0.75
C ARG A 34 -8.77 14.48 -1.41
N ASP A 35 -9.18 15.43 -2.25
CA ASP A 35 -8.24 16.22 -3.07
C ASP A 35 -7.27 17.01 -2.20
N HIS A 36 -7.75 17.61 -1.10
CA HIS A 36 -6.92 18.39 -0.19
C HIS A 36 -5.89 17.53 0.57
N GLU A 37 -6.29 16.35 1.05
CA GLU A 37 -5.37 15.42 1.74
C GLU A 37 -4.33 14.84 0.77
N VAL A 38 -4.74 14.53 -0.47
CA VAL A 38 -3.83 14.11 -1.54
C VAL A 38 -2.81 15.19 -1.83
N GLU A 39 -3.26 16.44 -2.04
CA GLU A 39 -2.37 17.57 -2.33
C GLU A 39 -1.37 17.81 -1.21
N SER A 40 -1.81 17.76 0.05
CA SER A 40 -0.93 17.92 1.22
C SER A 40 0.18 16.87 1.28
N LEU A 41 -0.15 15.61 0.99
CA LEU A 41 0.85 14.53 0.94
C LEU A 41 1.80 14.70 -0.24
N VAL A 42 1.29 15.08 -1.42
CA VAL A 42 2.10 15.29 -2.63
C VAL A 42 3.11 16.42 -2.41
N GLN A 43 2.67 17.56 -1.85
CA GLN A 43 3.54 18.71 -1.59
C GLN A 43 4.72 18.37 -0.66
N ASN A 44 4.55 17.45 0.29
CA ASN A 44 5.63 16.99 1.15
C ASN A 44 6.50 15.93 0.44
N LEU A 45 5.88 14.91 -0.17
CA LEU A 45 6.60 13.77 -0.72
C LEU A 45 7.33 14.06 -2.03
N VAL A 46 7.03 15.17 -2.71
CA VAL A 46 7.73 15.59 -3.93
C VAL A 46 9.24 15.74 -3.71
N ASP A 47 9.68 16.09 -2.50
CA ASP A 47 11.10 16.19 -2.16
C ASP A 47 11.85 14.88 -2.40
N ALA A 48 11.20 13.72 -2.21
CA ALA A 48 11.80 12.42 -2.50
C ALA A 48 12.13 12.25 -4.00
N LEU A 49 11.30 12.80 -4.89
CA LEU A 49 11.58 12.79 -6.34
C LEU A 49 12.72 13.72 -6.72
N ASN A 50 12.95 14.78 -5.93
CA ASN A 50 14.07 15.70 -6.11
C ASN A 50 15.38 15.19 -5.48
N GLY A 51 15.38 14.00 -4.87
CA GLY A 51 16.54 13.45 -4.17
C GLY A 51 16.79 14.04 -2.78
N HIS A 52 15.83 14.79 -2.25
CA HIS A 52 15.85 15.30 -0.88
C HIS A 52 15.04 14.39 0.05
N ILE A 53 15.31 14.51 1.36
CA ILE A 53 14.57 13.75 2.37
C ILE A 53 13.27 14.50 2.68
N PRO A 54 12.09 13.91 2.42
CA PRO A 54 10.81 14.54 2.74
C PRO A 54 10.63 14.67 4.26
N SER A 55 9.77 15.61 4.67
CA SER A 55 9.51 15.84 6.10
C SER A 55 8.62 14.76 6.69
N ASN A 56 8.92 14.33 7.92
CA ASN A 56 8.10 13.36 8.65
C ASN A 56 6.65 13.83 8.80
N MET A 57 5.67 12.95 8.57
CA MET A 57 4.24 13.25 8.67
C MET A 57 3.55 12.31 9.66
N LEU A 58 2.59 12.86 10.41
CA LEU A 58 1.68 12.10 11.27
C LEU A 58 0.24 12.35 10.84
N LEU A 59 -0.42 11.32 10.31
CA LEU A 59 -1.81 11.39 9.86
C LEU A 59 -2.74 10.86 10.96
N TYR A 60 -3.71 11.67 11.39
CA TYR A 60 -4.69 11.31 12.42
C TYR A 60 -6.13 11.44 11.90
N GLY A 61 -7.07 10.76 12.57
CA GLY A 61 -8.50 10.81 12.26
C GLY A 61 -9.23 9.52 12.63
N VAL A 62 -10.55 9.51 12.54
CA VAL A 62 -11.39 8.35 12.90
C VAL A 62 -11.15 7.12 11.99
N PRO A 63 -11.38 5.88 12.45
CA PRO A 63 -11.36 4.70 11.59
C PRO A 63 -12.32 4.85 10.40
N GLY A 64 -11.96 4.31 9.24
CA GLY A 64 -12.77 4.44 8.02
C GLY A 64 -12.68 5.81 7.32
N SER A 65 -11.92 6.78 7.85
CA SER A 65 -11.74 8.09 7.21
C SER A 65 -10.84 8.10 5.96
N GLY A 66 -10.41 6.93 5.47
CA GLY A 66 -9.60 6.82 4.25
C GLY A 66 -8.11 7.14 4.38
N LYS A 67 -7.56 7.28 5.59
CA LYS A 67 -6.12 7.55 5.80
C LYS A 67 -5.22 6.57 5.03
N THR A 68 -5.42 5.27 5.25
CA THR A 68 -4.61 4.21 4.63
C THR A 68 -4.73 4.23 3.10
N VAL A 69 -5.95 4.35 2.57
CA VAL A 69 -6.16 4.32 1.11
C VAL A 69 -5.58 5.56 0.42
N VAL A 70 -5.72 6.74 1.05
CA VAL A 70 -5.13 7.99 0.53
C VAL A 70 -3.60 7.91 0.53
N THR A 71 -2.99 7.43 1.62
CA THR A 71 -1.53 7.26 1.70
C THR A 71 -1.03 6.29 0.65
N ARG A 72 -1.65 5.11 0.50
CA ARG A 72 -1.24 4.12 -0.50
C ARG A 72 -1.40 4.65 -1.92
N PHE A 73 -2.51 5.33 -2.21
CA PHE A 73 -2.74 5.96 -3.51
C PHE A 73 -1.61 6.94 -3.87
N VAL A 74 -1.26 7.87 -2.96
CA VAL A 74 -0.18 8.84 -3.19
C VAL A 74 1.19 8.16 -3.32
N LEU A 75 1.49 7.17 -2.47
CA LEU A 75 2.74 6.43 -2.54
C LEU A 75 2.87 5.62 -3.84
N GLY A 76 1.77 5.05 -4.35
CA GLY A 76 1.75 4.38 -5.66
C GLY A 76 2.10 5.36 -6.79
N GLN A 77 1.48 6.53 -6.81
CA GLN A 77 1.79 7.58 -7.78
C GLN A 77 3.25 8.07 -7.65
N LEU A 78 3.76 8.18 -6.43
CA LEU A 78 5.16 8.55 -6.16
C LEU A 78 6.14 7.52 -6.75
N LEU A 79 5.87 6.23 -6.55
CA LEU A 79 6.69 5.14 -7.11
C LEU A 79 6.66 5.15 -8.65
N ASP A 80 5.49 5.28 -9.24
CA ASP A 80 5.33 5.31 -10.69
C ASP A 80 6.08 6.51 -11.28
N LYS A 81 5.96 7.68 -10.64
CA LYS A 81 6.67 8.88 -11.08
C LYS A 81 8.18 8.78 -10.90
N GLY A 82 8.64 8.18 -9.81
CA GLY A 82 10.06 7.89 -9.57
C GLY A 82 10.66 7.03 -10.68
N LYS A 83 9.95 5.96 -11.09
CA LYS A 83 10.36 5.10 -12.21
C LYS A 83 10.44 5.85 -13.53
N GLU A 84 9.44 6.68 -13.84
CA GLU A 84 9.43 7.51 -15.07
C GLU A 84 10.61 8.48 -15.11
N MET A 85 10.98 9.06 -13.97
CA MET A 85 12.10 10.01 -13.86
C MET A 85 13.46 9.34 -13.75
N GLY A 86 13.52 8.00 -13.61
CA GLY A 86 14.76 7.29 -13.31
C GLY A 86 15.31 7.57 -11.91
N GLN A 87 14.47 8.07 -11.00
CA GLN A 87 14.83 8.34 -9.61
C GLN A 87 14.57 7.12 -8.74
N SER A 88 15.54 6.75 -7.91
CA SER A 88 15.43 5.61 -6.98
C SER A 88 14.56 5.98 -5.77
N VAL A 89 13.23 5.82 -5.90
CA VAL A 89 12.28 5.98 -4.79
C VAL A 89 11.63 4.63 -4.47
N GLU A 90 11.61 4.27 -3.19
CA GLU A 90 11.01 3.05 -2.68
C GLU A 90 10.05 3.37 -1.54
N THR A 91 8.98 2.60 -1.40
CA THR A 91 7.98 2.80 -0.34
C THR A 91 7.72 1.49 0.38
N TYR A 92 7.70 1.53 1.72
CA TYR A 92 7.49 0.34 2.54
C TYR A 92 6.38 0.59 3.56
N GLU A 93 5.33 -0.23 3.52
CA GLU A 93 4.23 -0.16 4.49
C GLU A 93 4.40 -1.20 5.60
N ILE A 94 4.19 -0.81 6.86
CA ILE A 94 4.10 -1.74 7.99
C ILE A 94 2.81 -1.50 8.76
N ASN A 95 1.96 -2.52 8.78
CA ASN A 95 0.74 -2.50 9.57
C ASN A 95 1.04 -2.95 11.00
N CYS A 96 1.23 -1.99 11.90
CA CYS A 96 1.52 -2.23 13.32
C CYS A 96 0.35 -2.86 14.10
N ARG A 97 -0.85 -3.00 13.50
CA ARG A 97 -1.94 -3.79 14.09
C ARG A 97 -1.70 -5.30 13.91
N ASN A 98 -0.99 -5.70 12.86
CA ASN A 98 -0.64 -7.09 12.56
C ASN A 98 0.77 -7.44 13.09
N VAL A 99 1.67 -6.46 13.04
CA VAL A 99 3.04 -6.52 13.54
C VAL A 99 3.08 -5.76 14.86
N ASP A 100 2.71 -6.43 15.94
CA ASP A 100 2.24 -5.83 17.19
C ASP A 100 3.30 -5.74 18.30
N THR A 101 4.56 -6.10 18.01
CA THR A 101 5.67 -5.94 18.94
C THR A 101 6.74 -5.03 18.35
N LYS A 102 7.39 -4.24 19.22
CA LYS A 102 8.48 -3.33 18.83
C LYS A 102 9.58 -4.07 18.07
N TYR A 103 9.93 -5.27 18.54
CA TYR A 103 10.90 -6.13 17.88
C TYR A 103 10.46 -6.52 16.46
N ARG A 104 9.24 -7.04 16.30
CA ARG A 104 8.74 -7.46 14.98
C ARG A 104 8.62 -6.28 14.01
N VAL A 105 8.29 -5.07 14.48
CA VAL A 105 8.26 -3.87 13.63
C VAL A 105 9.65 -3.60 13.06
N VAL A 106 10.68 -3.52 13.92
CA VAL A 106 12.06 -3.27 13.48
C VAL A 106 12.58 -4.39 12.58
N GLN A 107 12.32 -5.65 12.93
CA GLN A 107 12.66 -6.82 12.11
C GLN A 107 12.00 -6.74 10.72
N THR A 108 10.72 -6.34 10.66
CA THR A 108 9.99 -6.19 9.40
C THR A 108 10.55 -5.05 8.55
N ILE A 109 10.88 -3.90 9.14
CA ILE A 109 11.55 -2.79 8.44
C ILE A 109 12.84 -3.30 7.80
N ALA A 110 13.68 -3.92 8.61
CA ALA A 110 15.01 -4.31 8.17
C ALA A 110 14.95 -5.46 7.13
N SER A 111 13.99 -6.38 7.25
CA SER A 111 13.73 -7.41 6.24
C SER A 111 13.24 -6.82 4.92
N LYS A 112 12.42 -5.76 4.96
CA LYS A 112 11.93 -5.07 3.76
C LYS A 112 12.99 -4.24 3.05
N LEU A 113 13.94 -3.67 3.81
CA LEU A 113 15.08 -2.93 3.27
C LEU A 113 16.21 -3.83 2.76
N GLY A 114 16.24 -5.10 3.20
CA GLY A 114 17.27 -6.06 2.84
C GLY A 114 17.37 -6.28 1.33
N ARG A 115 18.60 -6.35 0.84
CA ARG A 115 18.94 -6.58 -0.57
C ARG A 115 19.55 -7.96 -0.75
N ARG A 116 19.59 -8.42 -2.00
CA ARG A 116 20.22 -9.72 -2.35
C ARG A 116 21.70 -9.69 -1.93
N GLY A 117 22.05 -10.52 -0.95
CA GLY A 117 23.41 -10.62 -0.40
C GLY A 117 23.52 -10.20 1.06
N ASP A 118 22.50 -9.56 1.62
CA ASP A 118 22.48 -9.22 3.05
C ASP A 118 22.24 -10.48 3.89
N SER A 119 22.88 -10.54 5.06
CA SER A 119 22.64 -11.60 6.04
C SER A 119 21.18 -11.56 6.51
N PRO A 120 20.48 -12.71 6.54
CA PRO A 120 19.10 -12.74 7.04
C PRO A 120 19.07 -12.29 8.50
N ILE A 121 18.09 -11.45 8.81
CA ILE A 121 17.86 -10.98 10.16
C ILE A 121 17.13 -12.10 10.91
N PRO A 122 17.63 -12.51 12.09
CA PRO A 122 17.00 -13.54 12.91
C PRO A 122 15.51 -13.27 13.20
#